data_AF-A0A958MBZ2-F1
#
_entry.id   AF-A0A958MBZ2-F1
#
_cell.length_a   1.000
_cell.length_b   1.000
_cell.length_c   1.000
_cell.angle_alpha   90.00
_cell.angle_beta   90.00
_cell.angle_gamma   90.00
#
_symmetry.space_group_name_H-M   'P 1'
#
loop_
_entity.id
_entity.type
_entity.pdbx_description
1 polymer ?
#
loop_
_entity_poly.entity_id
_entity_poly.type
_entity_poly.pdbx_seq_one_letter_code
_entity_poly.pdbx_strand_id
1 'polypeptide(L)'
;MDKLTWIKDLVRAEQDMEESGMISITTGFEPEKHLLNETLLFLIALKREFVDATTAFNQLKGSPLGRIKVYSISQTQADSMLFRNGCKLIFSMKQPGTVSMKFHRATGINPAFTPMAAEEEFLIAKWGPFGDLNWTYNNQPIKTDYLVKYYTTRFVHESAK
;
A
#
# COMPACT_ATOMS: atom_id res chain seq x y z
N MET A 1 -9.41 -12.51 1.43
CA MET A 1 -9.33 -13.81 0.74
C MET A 1 -10.66 -14.52 0.91
N ASP A 2 -11.28 -15.01 -0.18
CA ASP A 2 -12.49 -15.82 -0.07
C ASP A 2 -12.10 -17.19 0.53
N LYS A 3 -12.83 -17.67 1.55
CA LYS A 3 -12.53 -18.93 2.25
C LYS A 3 -12.49 -20.12 1.29
N LEU A 4 -13.21 -20.03 0.17
CA LEU A 4 -13.23 -21.10 -0.84
C LEU A 4 -11.95 -21.20 -1.68
N THR A 5 -11.14 -20.14 -1.79
CA THR A 5 -10.00 -20.16 -2.72
C THR A 5 -8.91 -21.12 -2.29
N TRP A 6 -8.43 -21.02 -1.04
CA TRP A 6 -7.37 -21.90 -0.54
C TRP A 6 -7.83 -23.37 -0.44
N ILE A 7 -9.12 -23.60 -0.16
CA ILE A 7 -9.70 -24.94 -0.17
C ILE A 7 -9.70 -25.53 -1.58
N LYS A 8 -10.04 -24.74 -2.61
CA LYS A 8 -9.98 -25.19 -4.01
C LYS A 8 -8.55 -25.53 -4.44
N ASP A 9 -7.58 -24.72 -4.01
CA ASP A 9 -6.17 -24.98 -4.31
C ASP A 9 -5.68 -26.25 -3.60
N LEU A 10 -6.14 -26.51 -2.37
CA LEU A 10 -5.86 -27.75 -1.64
C LEU A 10 -6.47 -28.97 -2.35
N VAL A 11 -7.73 -28.90 -2.78
CA VAL A 11 -8.40 -29.99 -3.51
C VAL A 11 -7.68 -30.30 -4.83
N ARG A 12 -7.21 -29.29 -5.55
CA ARG A 12 -6.42 -29.49 -6.78
C ARG A 12 -5.08 -30.17 -6.49
N ALA A 13 -4.37 -29.71 -5.46
CA ALA A 13 -3.11 -30.31 -5.05
C ALA A 13 -3.28 -31.78 -4.66
N GLU A 14 -4.37 -32.14 -3.96
CA GLU A 14 -4.71 -33.52 -3.63
C GLU A 14 -4.93 -34.37 -4.90
N GLN A 15 -5.75 -33.88 -5.84
CA GLN A 15 -6.01 -34.58 -7.11
C GLN A 15 -4.74 -34.79 -7.94
N ASP A 16 -3.89 -33.78 -8.04
CA ASP A 16 -2.60 -33.88 -8.75
C ASP A 16 -1.66 -34.90 -8.08
N MET A 17 -1.70 -35.01 -6.74
CA MET A 17 -0.94 -36.01 -6.00
C MET A 17 -1.45 -37.43 -6.22
N GLU A 18 -2.78 -37.62 -6.30
CA GLU A 18 -3.40 -38.90 -6.64
C GLU A 18 -3.04 -39.35 -8.07
N GLU A 19 -3.08 -38.42 -9.04
CA GLU A 19 -2.81 -38.71 -10.44
C GLU A 19 -1.32 -38.96 -10.73
N SER A 20 -0.42 -38.20 -10.09
CA SER A 20 1.02 -38.29 -10.32
C SER A 20 1.72 -39.37 -9.48
N GLY A 21 1.09 -39.82 -8.39
CA GLY A 21 1.71 -40.72 -7.40
C GLY A 21 2.92 -40.11 -6.66
N MET A 22 3.19 -38.81 -6.86
CA MET A 22 4.29 -38.09 -6.23
C MET A 22 3.75 -37.23 -5.09
N ILE A 23 4.19 -37.51 -3.86
CA ILE A 23 3.87 -36.69 -2.70
C ILE A 23 4.87 -35.54 -2.64
N SER A 24 4.45 -34.33 -3.02
CA SER A 24 5.21 -33.13 -2.76
C SER A 24 4.67 -32.45 -1.50
N ILE A 25 5.49 -32.32 -0.46
CA ILE A 25 5.06 -31.66 0.79
C ILE A 25 4.95 -30.13 0.59
N THR A 26 5.48 -29.61 -0.53
CA THR A 26 5.48 -28.19 -0.89
C THR A 26 4.38 -27.80 -1.90
N THR A 27 3.57 -28.74 -2.41
CA THR A 27 2.46 -28.41 -3.33
C THR A 27 1.38 -27.64 -2.58
N GLY A 28 1.33 -26.32 -2.77
CA GLY A 28 0.23 -25.47 -2.30
C GLY A 28 0.64 -24.18 -1.60
N PHE A 29 1.87 -24.06 -1.09
CA PHE A 29 2.36 -22.81 -0.50
C PHE A 29 3.50 -22.24 -1.33
N GLU A 30 3.17 -21.28 -2.19
CA GLU A 30 4.11 -20.48 -2.98
C GLU A 30 4.35 -19.13 -2.27
N PRO A 31 5.41 -18.99 -1.44
CA PRO A 31 5.56 -17.82 -0.56
C PRO A 31 5.69 -16.51 -1.34
N GLU A 32 6.33 -16.54 -2.51
CA GLU A 32 6.52 -15.36 -3.35
C GLU A 32 5.21 -14.86 -3.96
N LYS A 33 4.36 -15.79 -4.43
CA LYS A 33 3.04 -15.47 -4.97
C LYS A 33 2.10 -14.96 -3.86
N HIS A 34 2.17 -15.58 -2.68
CA HIS A 34 1.42 -15.13 -1.51
C HIS A 34 1.86 -13.71 -1.10
N LEU A 35 3.17 -13.47 -1.01
CA LEU A 35 3.73 -12.15 -0.70
C LEU A 35 3.31 -11.07 -1.70
N LEU A 36 3.32 -11.39 -3.00
CA LEU A 36 2.84 -10.49 -4.05
C LEU A 36 1.36 -10.17 -3.85
N ASN A 37 0.52 -11.19 -3.71
CA ASN A 37 -0.92 -11.02 -3.54
C ASN A 37 -1.25 -10.17 -2.31
N GLU A 38 -0.62 -10.45 -1.17
CA GLU A 38 -0.81 -9.67 0.06
C GLU A 38 -0.30 -8.23 -0.08
N THR A 39 0.77 -7.99 -0.84
CA THR A 39 1.24 -6.63 -1.14
C THR A 39 0.23 -5.83 -1.95
N LEU A 40 -0.38 -6.45 -2.97
CA LEU A 40 -1.42 -5.83 -3.79
C LEU A 40 -2.67 -5.55 -2.95
N LEU A 41 -3.11 -6.52 -2.15
CA LEU A 41 -4.26 -6.37 -1.26
C LEU A 41 -4.03 -5.25 -0.24
N PHE A 42 -2.83 -5.18 0.35
CA PHE A 42 -2.46 -4.11 1.27
C PHE A 42 -2.53 -2.73 0.60
N LEU A 43 -1.98 -2.57 -0.60
CA LEU A 43 -2.04 -1.30 -1.33
C LEU A 43 -3.47 -0.88 -1.70
N ILE A 44 -4.30 -1.84 -2.12
CA ILE A 44 -5.72 -1.59 -2.42
C ILE A 44 -6.48 -1.14 -1.17
N ALA A 45 -6.26 -1.84 -0.04
CA ALA A 45 -6.86 -1.49 1.24
C ALA A 45 -6.36 -0.11 1.72
N LEU A 46 -5.06 0.14 1.65
CA LEU A 46 -4.45 1.41 2.03
C LEU A 46 -5.02 2.58 1.23
N LYS A 47 -5.17 2.41 -0.09
CA LYS A 47 -5.80 3.42 -0.95
C LYS A 47 -7.24 3.70 -0.50
N ARG A 48 -8.03 2.67 -0.17
CA ARG A 48 -9.40 2.83 0.32
C ARG A 48 -9.43 3.66 1.60
N GLU A 49 -8.58 3.33 2.57
CA GLU A 49 -8.49 4.10 3.82
C GLU A 49 -8.13 5.58 3.58
N PHE A 50 -7.23 5.86 2.63
CA PHE A 50 -6.94 7.24 2.24
C PHE A 50 -8.11 7.94 1.55
N VAL A 51 -8.87 7.24 0.70
CA VAL A 51 -10.08 7.79 0.08
C VAL A 51 -11.08 8.18 1.17
N ASP A 52 -11.32 7.30 2.14
CA ASP A 52 -12.27 7.54 3.22
C ASP A 52 -11.82 8.73 4.10
N ALA A 53 -10.56 8.73 4.56
CA ALA A 53 -9.99 9.80 5.37
C ALA A 53 -9.98 11.16 4.65
N THR A 54 -9.57 11.21 3.38
CA THR A 54 -9.50 12.45 2.61
C THR A 54 -10.88 12.96 2.21
N THR A 55 -11.86 12.07 2.00
CA THR A 55 -13.26 12.44 1.77
C THR A 55 -13.84 13.12 3.01
N ALA A 56 -13.68 12.53 4.18
CA ALA A 56 -14.12 13.12 5.44
C ALA A 56 -13.45 14.50 5.67
N PHE A 57 -12.13 14.60 5.48
CA PHE A 57 -11.41 15.87 5.56
C PHE A 57 -11.97 16.93 4.60
N ASN A 58 -12.18 16.56 3.33
CA ASN A 58 -12.67 17.48 2.29
C ASN A 58 -14.12 17.93 2.52
N GLN A 59 -14.94 17.10 3.18
CA GLN A 59 -16.30 17.45 3.58
C GLN A 59 -16.27 18.45 4.75
N LEU A 60 -15.53 18.14 5.81
CA LEU A 60 -15.42 18.99 6.99
C LEU A 60 -14.76 20.34 6.71
N LYS A 61 -13.82 20.40 5.77
CA LYS A 61 -13.17 21.66 5.36
C LYS A 61 -14.15 22.66 4.72
N GLY A 62 -15.23 22.20 4.08
CA GLY A 62 -16.28 23.03 3.47
C GLY A 62 -15.88 23.84 2.22
N SER A 63 -14.59 24.12 2.00
CA SER A 63 -14.10 24.88 0.83
C SER A 63 -13.66 23.97 -0.34
N PRO A 64 -14.00 24.31 -1.59
CA PRO A 64 -13.55 23.56 -2.77
C PRO A 64 -12.06 23.79 -3.10
N LEU A 65 -11.48 24.91 -2.66
CA LEU A 65 -10.07 25.22 -2.90
C LEU A 65 -9.18 24.27 -2.09
N GLY A 66 -8.10 23.75 -2.69
CA GLY A 66 -7.13 22.90 -2.00
C GLY A 66 -7.72 21.61 -1.39
N ARG A 67 -8.67 20.99 -2.10
CA ARG A 67 -9.13 19.62 -1.78
C ARG A 67 -8.03 18.60 -2.09
N ILE A 68 -7.97 17.57 -1.26
CA ILE A 68 -7.08 16.43 -1.51
C ILE A 68 -7.77 15.51 -2.51
N LYS A 69 -7.03 15.10 -3.55
CA LYS A 69 -7.49 14.11 -4.53
C LYS A 69 -6.65 12.85 -4.38
N VAL A 70 -7.30 11.68 -4.48
CA VAL A 70 -6.63 10.37 -4.48
C VAL A 70 -6.76 9.77 -5.87
N TYR A 71 -5.64 9.33 -6.44
CA TYR A 71 -5.56 8.77 -7.79
C TYR A 71 -4.93 7.38 -7.76
N SER A 72 -5.38 6.48 -8.65
CA SER A 72 -4.56 5.34 -9.05
C SER A 72 -3.47 5.80 -10.01
N ILE A 73 -2.33 5.10 -10.03
CA ILE A 73 -1.28 5.32 -11.02
C ILE A 73 -1.46 4.32 -12.18
N SER A 74 -1.61 4.85 -13.39
CA SER A 74 -1.74 4.04 -14.61
C SER A 74 -0.55 3.10 -14.79
N GLN A 75 -0.78 1.94 -15.41
CA GLN A 75 0.25 0.92 -15.68
C GLN A 75 0.89 0.30 -14.42
N THR A 76 0.27 0.49 -13.25
CA THR A 76 0.62 -0.20 -12.01
C THR A 76 -0.58 -1.05 -11.56
N GLN A 77 -0.32 -2.10 -10.78
CA GLN A 77 -1.41 -2.97 -10.32
C GLN A 77 -2.21 -2.35 -9.17
N ALA A 78 -1.54 -1.63 -8.25
CA ALA A 78 -2.17 -1.14 -7.03
C ALA A 78 -1.60 0.21 -6.53
N ASP A 79 -0.71 0.87 -7.28
CA ASP A 79 -0.08 2.10 -6.78
C ASP A 79 -1.08 3.27 -6.79
N SER A 80 -0.91 4.16 -5.82
CA SER A 80 -1.79 5.30 -5.65
C SER A 80 -1.04 6.55 -5.21
N MET A 81 -1.68 7.70 -5.42
CA MET A 81 -1.13 8.97 -4.96
C MET A 81 -2.21 9.90 -4.41
N LEU A 82 -1.85 10.64 -3.37
CA LEU A 82 -2.57 11.83 -2.92
C LEU A 82 -2.00 13.05 -3.65
N PHE A 83 -2.86 13.99 -4.03
CA PHE A 83 -2.49 15.22 -4.71
C PHE A 83 -3.24 16.42 -4.14
N ARG A 84 -2.50 17.50 -3.87
CA ARG A 84 -3.03 18.80 -3.45
C ARG A 84 -1.97 19.87 -3.68
N ASN A 85 -2.35 21.00 -4.29
CA ASN A 85 -1.50 22.19 -4.44
C ASN A 85 -0.09 21.90 -5.01
N GLY A 86 0.02 21.01 -6.00
CA GLY A 86 1.33 20.65 -6.59
C GLY A 86 2.19 19.72 -5.74
N CYS A 87 1.75 19.34 -4.54
CA CYS A 87 2.34 18.29 -3.72
C CYS A 87 1.67 16.94 -4.03
N LYS A 88 2.49 15.90 -4.15
CA LYS A 88 2.11 14.49 -4.30
C LYS A 88 2.66 13.69 -3.13
N LEU A 89 1.88 12.72 -2.64
CA LEU A 89 2.37 11.64 -1.80
C LEU A 89 2.04 10.33 -2.51
N ILE A 90 3.06 9.55 -2.84
CA ILE A 90 2.95 8.35 -3.66
C ILE A 90 3.19 7.12 -2.80
N PHE A 91 2.30 6.13 -2.93
CA PHE A 91 2.42 4.79 -2.37
C PHE A 91 2.61 3.81 -3.53
N SER A 92 3.76 3.11 -3.57
CA SER A 92 4.11 2.25 -4.69
C SER A 92 4.83 0.97 -4.26
N MET A 93 4.47 -0.16 -4.86
CA MET A 93 5.18 -1.43 -4.67
C MET A 93 6.54 -1.38 -5.38
N LYS A 94 7.65 -1.52 -4.64
CA LYS A 94 8.98 -1.66 -5.23
C LYS A 94 9.27 -3.09 -5.67
N GLN A 95 8.87 -4.02 -4.82
CA GLN A 95 8.94 -5.46 -5.00
C GLN A 95 7.93 -6.10 -4.04
N PRO A 96 7.54 -7.38 -4.23
CA PRO A 96 6.71 -8.09 -3.27
C PRO A 96 7.24 -7.92 -1.83
N GLY A 97 6.36 -7.49 -0.93
CA GLY A 97 6.67 -7.24 0.47
C GLY A 97 7.34 -5.89 0.76
N THR A 98 7.52 -5.01 -0.22
CA THR A 98 8.12 -3.67 -0.01
C THR A 98 7.27 -2.58 -0.66
N VAL A 99 6.71 -1.71 0.18
CA VAL A 99 5.94 -0.53 -0.26
C VAL A 99 6.73 0.73 0.06
N SER A 100 6.94 1.55 -0.96
CA SER A 100 7.54 2.87 -0.83
C SER A 100 6.49 3.94 -0.56
N MET A 101 6.87 4.95 0.21
CA MET A 101 6.07 6.13 0.55
C MET A 101 6.93 7.35 0.27
N LYS A 102 6.51 8.18 -0.68
CA LYS A 102 7.37 9.27 -1.18
C LYS A 102 6.59 10.54 -1.43
N PHE A 103 7.06 11.63 -0.82
CA PHE A 103 6.60 12.97 -1.15
C PHE A 103 7.26 13.46 -2.45
N HIS A 104 6.50 14.11 -3.32
CA HIS A 104 7.03 14.81 -4.46
C HIS A 104 6.40 16.19 -4.52
N ARG A 105 7.23 17.23 -4.44
CA ARG A 105 6.81 18.63 -4.53
C ARG A 105 7.19 19.14 -5.91
N ALA A 106 6.23 19.68 -6.65
CA ALA A 106 6.55 20.36 -7.90
C ALA A 106 7.48 21.56 -7.61
N THR A 107 8.66 21.55 -8.21
CA THR A 107 9.58 22.69 -8.17
C THR A 107 9.06 23.78 -9.11
N GLY A 108 8.42 24.83 -8.59
CA GLY A 108 7.89 25.92 -9.40
C GLY A 108 7.64 27.25 -8.66
N ILE A 109 8.41 28.26 -9.05
CA ILE A 109 8.33 29.74 -8.85
C ILE A 109 8.56 30.33 -7.45
N ASN A 110 8.27 29.65 -6.34
CA ASN A 110 8.53 30.25 -5.02
C ASN A 110 9.96 29.97 -4.53
N PRO A 111 10.86 30.98 -4.41
CA PRO A 111 12.24 30.80 -3.91
C PRO A 111 12.31 30.38 -2.43
N ALA A 112 11.17 30.36 -1.73
CA ALA A 112 11.04 29.83 -0.37
C ALA A 112 11.03 28.30 -0.30
N PHE A 113 10.85 27.59 -1.43
CA PHE A 113 10.92 26.12 -1.46
C PHE A 113 12.34 25.67 -1.80
N THR A 114 13.14 25.47 -0.76
CA THR A 114 14.39 24.72 -0.89
C THR A 114 14.04 23.28 -1.28
N PRO A 115 14.65 22.70 -2.33
CA PRO A 115 14.48 21.29 -2.65
C PRO A 115 15.11 20.45 -1.54
N MET A 116 14.32 20.07 -0.54
CA MET A 116 14.67 18.95 0.32
C MET A 116 14.59 17.69 -0.53
N ALA A 117 15.64 16.88 -0.53
CA ALA A 117 15.56 15.54 -1.10
C ALA A 117 14.34 14.85 -0.50
N ALA A 118 13.44 14.37 -1.35
CA ALA A 118 12.29 13.62 -0.91
C ALA A 118 12.78 12.32 -0.25
N GLU A 119 12.79 12.30 1.09
CA GLU A 119 13.07 11.08 1.84
C GLU A 119 12.02 10.04 1.47
N GLU A 120 12.51 8.95 0.89
CA GLU A 120 11.71 7.81 0.51
C GLU A 120 11.69 6.85 1.69
N GLU A 121 10.49 6.60 2.20
CA GLU A 121 10.24 5.76 3.37
C GLU A 121 9.69 4.41 2.90
N PHE A 122 9.94 3.35 3.68
CA PHE A 122 9.58 1.99 3.28
C PHE A 122 8.76 1.27 4.36
N LEU A 123 7.69 0.61 3.92
CA LEU A 123 7.03 -0.44 4.68
C LEU A 123 7.54 -1.79 4.18
N ILE A 124 7.90 -2.64 5.12
CA ILE A 124 8.45 -3.97 4.86
C ILE A 124 7.52 -5.00 5.48
N ALA A 125 7.02 -5.91 4.66
CA ALA A 125 6.30 -7.09 5.09
C ALA A 125 7.23 -8.09 5.76
N LYS A 126 6.79 -8.65 6.88
CA LYS A 126 7.49 -9.70 7.60
C LYS A 126 6.54 -10.88 7.83
N TRP A 127 7.08 -12.08 7.61
CA TRP A 127 6.39 -13.31 7.94
C TRP A 127 6.23 -13.43 9.46
N GLY A 128 4.97 -13.53 9.87
CA GLY A 128 4.56 -14.01 11.18
C GLY A 128 4.32 -15.52 11.16
N PRO A 129 3.82 -16.07 12.28
CA PRO A 129 3.48 -17.48 12.36
C PRO A 129 2.37 -17.85 11.36
N PHE A 130 2.35 -19.11 10.93
CA PHE A 130 1.31 -19.68 10.06
C PHE A 130 1.11 -18.97 8.70
N GLY A 131 2.15 -18.30 8.19
CA GLY A 131 2.05 -17.56 6.92
C GLY A 131 1.31 -16.23 7.02
N ASP A 132 1.08 -15.75 8.25
CA ASP A 132 0.59 -14.39 8.50
C ASP A 132 1.62 -13.35 8.03
N LEU A 133 1.15 -12.24 7.47
CA LEU A 133 2.01 -11.20 6.91
C LEU A 133 1.79 -9.89 7.66
N ASN A 134 2.83 -9.44 8.37
CA ASN A 134 2.79 -8.24 9.18
C ASN A 134 3.58 -7.10 8.51
N TRP A 135 2.94 -5.95 8.32
CA TRP A 135 3.59 -4.76 7.79
C TRP A 135 4.37 -4.03 8.89
N THR A 136 5.61 -3.66 8.59
CA THR A 136 6.49 -2.97 9.53
C THR A 136 7.09 -1.71 8.95
N TYR A 137 7.33 -0.73 9.81
CA TYR A 137 8.10 0.48 9.53
C TYR A 137 9.23 0.55 10.56
N ASN A 138 10.48 0.67 10.11
CA ASN A 138 11.66 0.61 10.99
C ASN A 138 11.64 -0.58 11.95
N ASN A 139 11.33 -1.77 11.43
CA ASN A 139 11.18 -3.03 12.17
C ASN A 139 10.05 -3.07 13.23
N GLN A 140 9.19 -2.05 13.32
CA GLN A 140 8.05 -2.05 14.23
C GLN A 140 6.74 -2.30 13.46
N PRO A 141 5.83 -3.14 13.98
CA PRO A 141 4.55 -3.39 13.34
C PRO A 141 3.70 -2.11 13.28
N ILE A 142 3.05 -1.89 12.15
CA ILE A 142 2.15 -0.76 11.97
C ILE A 142 0.69 -1.17 12.16
N LYS A 143 -0.16 -0.18 12.45
CA LYS A 143 -1.60 -0.29 12.20
C LYS A 143 -1.96 0.71 11.11
N THR A 144 -2.73 0.27 10.12
CA THR A 144 -3.08 1.06 8.94
C THR A 144 -3.73 2.39 9.33
N ASP A 145 -4.63 2.42 10.30
CA ASP A 145 -5.32 3.63 10.77
C ASP A 145 -4.34 4.72 11.26
N TYR A 146 -3.32 4.33 12.02
CA TYR A 146 -2.31 5.28 12.51
C TYR A 146 -1.41 5.76 11.39
N LEU A 147 -1.08 4.90 10.42
CA LEU A 147 -0.32 5.27 9.24
C LEU A 147 -1.09 6.30 8.41
N VAL A 148 -2.37 6.03 8.12
CA VAL A 148 -3.24 6.92 7.34
C VAL A 148 -3.41 8.26 8.05
N LYS A 149 -3.61 8.25 9.38
CA LYS A 149 -3.66 9.46 10.20
C LYS A 149 -2.36 10.26 10.08
N TYR A 150 -1.21 9.62 10.30
CA TYR A 150 0.10 10.26 10.26
C TYR A 150 0.38 10.90 8.88
N TYR A 151 0.24 10.12 7.80
CA TYR A 151 0.53 10.61 6.46
C TYR A 151 -0.50 11.62 5.95
N THR A 152 -1.79 11.50 6.32
CA THR A 152 -2.79 12.52 5.97
C THR A 152 -2.48 13.84 6.66
N THR A 153 -2.16 13.83 7.96
CA THR A 153 -1.75 15.03 8.71
C THR A 153 -0.51 15.66 8.08
N ARG A 154 0.54 14.87 7.87
CA ARG A 154 1.78 15.34 7.23
C ARG A 154 1.51 15.91 5.83
N PHE A 155 0.70 15.23 5.03
CA PHE A 155 0.34 15.67 3.68
C PHE A 155 -0.42 16.99 3.68
N VAL A 156 -1.37 17.19 4.60
CA VAL A 156 -2.08 18.48 4.74
C VAL A 156 -1.12 19.62 5.06
N HIS A 157 -0.17 19.41 5.98
CA HIS A 157 0.82 20.43 6.34
C HIS A 157 1.80 20.72 5.20
N GLU A 158 2.30 19.69 4.53
CA GLU A 158 3.27 19.86 3.45
C GLU A 158 2.66 20.45 2.17
N SER A 159 1.39 20.15 1.89
CA SER A 159 0.66 20.68 0.72
C SER A 159 -0.02 22.02 0.97
N ALA A 160 -0.04 22.52 2.21
CA ALA A 160 -0.55 23.85 2.52
C ALA A 160 0.51 24.95 2.36
N LYS A 161 1.79 24.58 2.36
CA LYS A 161 2.91 25.48 2.14
C LYS A 161 2.92 26.00 0.71
#